data_AF-A0A5D2BKA2-F1
#
_entry.id   AF-A0A5D2BKA2-F1
#
_cell.length_a   1.000
_cell.length_b   1.000
_cell.length_c   1.000
_cell.angle_alpha   90.00
_cell.angle_beta   90.00
_cell.angle_gamma   90.00
#
_symmetry.space_group_name_H-M   'P 1'
#
loop_
_entity.id
_entity.type
_entity.pdbx_description
1 polymer ?
#
loop_
_entity_poly.entity_id
_entity_poly.type
_entity_poly.pdbx_seq_one_letter_code
_entity_poly.pdbx_strand_id
1 'polypeptide(L)'
;MAVTQNFQTLRMDYLSISSALSFYRKPAQLKGTLAELKPPLVSLQDETPLKPIVPKTTSKQRPFTVTYLINSCGLSLESAISVSDKVQFQSPERPDSVLTLLRNYGFSKTQISNLIRKRPMLLLSQPENTLLPKLEFFQSIGLSSNELARTLSSDPTLLTRSLENQIMPTYDFLKSVLLSDEKIVAALKRTTWVFLEDPSKNLMPNVNYLRESGVPQSCVSLLLTHFPEAVMQKHEPFVETVREVKEMGFDPKKSTFVLAVHALSGKGNKSIWERCYEVYKRWGWSNDDILSAFRKHPHSMMLSEKKIMKSMGYFVNEMGWASRAIAECPVVLFFSLEKRIIPRCSVFLVLLSKGLIKEGFSLTTVLLPVEKRFLERFVMRYQEEVPELLSVYQGKVKLEGL
;
A
#
# COMPACT_ATOMS: atom_id res chain seq x y z
N MET A 1 1.08 -2.67 -5.45
CA MET A 1 1.66 -1.33 -5.66
C MET A 1 1.07 -0.27 -4.73
N ALA A 2 -0.22 -0.32 -4.37
CA ALA A 2 -0.81 0.63 -3.40
C ALA A 2 -0.25 0.53 -1.97
N VAL A 3 0.09 -0.69 -1.50
CA VAL A 3 0.67 -0.91 -0.16
C VAL A 3 2.02 -0.19 0.01
N THR A 4 2.81 -0.04 -1.05
CA THR A 4 4.17 0.52 -1.01
C THR A 4 4.19 2.05 -0.94
N GLN A 5 3.17 2.74 -1.46
CA GLN A 5 3.04 4.19 -1.37
C GLN A 5 2.67 4.66 0.04
N ASN A 6 1.95 3.84 0.82
CA ASN A 6 1.49 4.17 2.17
C ASN A 6 2.65 4.27 3.16
N PHE A 7 3.70 3.47 2.95
CA PHE A 7 4.90 3.46 3.79
C PHE A 7 5.77 4.70 3.62
N GLN A 8 5.71 5.40 2.48
CA GLN A 8 6.50 6.62 2.28
C GLN A 8 6.01 7.76 3.17
N THR A 9 4.70 7.85 3.42
CA THR A 9 4.09 8.87 4.28
C THR A 9 4.33 8.58 5.76
N LEU A 10 4.29 7.31 6.17
CA LEU A 10 4.62 6.87 7.54
C LEU A 10 6.11 6.99 7.87
N ARG A 11 6.98 7.09 6.86
CA ARG A 11 8.44 7.16 7.03
C ARG A 11 8.91 8.40 7.80
N MET A 12 8.11 9.48 7.81
CA MET A 12 8.50 10.76 8.41
C MET A 12 8.37 10.77 9.94
N ASP A 13 7.47 9.99 10.53
CA ASP A 13 7.23 10.01 11.97
C ASP A 13 8.08 9.00 12.77
N TYR A 14 8.71 8.04 12.09
CA TYR A 14 9.50 6.96 12.72
C TYR A 14 10.96 7.30 13.02
N LEU A 15 11.45 8.49 12.62
CA LEU A 15 12.87 8.83 12.69
C LEU A 15 13.33 9.40 14.04
N SER A 16 12.48 9.37 15.07
CA SER A 16 12.73 10.04 16.36
C SER A 16 13.10 9.08 17.51
N ILE A 17 13.83 7.99 17.28
CA ILE A 17 14.40 7.20 18.40
C ILE A 17 15.80 6.71 18.03
N SER A 18 16.80 7.35 18.64
CA SER A 18 18.21 6.96 18.63
C SER A 18 18.57 6.46 20.03
N SER A 19 18.97 5.20 20.16
CA SER A 19 19.94 4.81 21.20
C SER A 19 20.78 3.63 20.72
N ALA A 20 22.08 3.75 21.00
CA ALA A 20 23.14 2.83 20.65
C ALA A 20 23.21 1.65 21.63
N LEU A 21 23.73 0.50 21.20
CA LEU A 21 24.53 -0.42 22.01
C LEU A 21 25.29 -1.38 21.09
N SER A 22 26.57 -1.58 21.42
CA SER A 22 27.59 -2.31 20.68
C SER A 22 27.84 -3.68 21.31
N PHE A 23 27.88 -4.76 20.52
CA PHE A 23 28.54 -6.01 20.93
C PHE A 23 29.26 -6.65 19.74
N TYR A 24 30.56 -6.91 19.93
CA TYR A 24 31.43 -7.62 19.00
C TYR A 24 31.53 -9.10 19.38
N ARG A 25 31.60 -9.98 18.38
CA ARG A 25 32.50 -11.15 18.37
C ARG A 25 32.72 -11.67 16.94
N LYS A 26 33.98 -12.04 16.65
CA LYS A 26 34.52 -12.49 15.34
C LYS A 26 33.88 -13.79 14.82
N PRO A 27 33.73 -13.98 13.49
CA PRO A 27 33.43 -15.28 12.90
C PRO A 27 34.70 -16.10 12.58
N ALA A 28 34.60 -17.42 12.74
CA ALA A 28 35.57 -18.42 12.30
C ALA A 28 35.33 -18.81 10.84
N GLN A 29 36.43 -19.06 10.11
CA GLN A 29 36.44 -19.49 8.71
C GLN A 29 35.99 -20.95 8.55
N LEU A 30 35.26 -21.26 7.47
CA LEU A 30 35.16 -22.61 6.92
C LEU A 30 34.97 -22.56 5.40
N LYS A 31 35.88 -23.24 4.70
CA LYS A 31 35.91 -23.51 3.26
C LYS A 31 34.90 -24.61 2.91
N GLY A 32 34.30 -24.53 1.72
CA GLY A 32 33.54 -25.65 1.13
C GLY A 32 33.10 -25.35 -0.31
N THR A 33 33.42 -26.26 -1.21
CA THR A 33 33.49 -26.14 -2.67
C THR A 33 32.16 -26.32 -3.42
N LEU A 34 32.12 -25.70 -4.60
CA LEU A 34 31.09 -25.70 -5.63
C LEU A 34 30.92 -27.08 -6.30
N ALA A 35 29.69 -27.50 -6.56
CA ALA A 35 29.38 -28.50 -7.58
C ALA A 35 28.10 -28.11 -8.34
N GLU A 36 28.25 -27.97 -9.65
CA GLU A 36 27.25 -27.56 -10.63
C GLU A 36 26.25 -28.69 -10.92
N LEU A 37 24.98 -28.33 -11.17
CA LEU A 37 24.05 -29.16 -11.95
C LEU A 37 23.27 -28.27 -12.93
N LYS A 38 23.49 -28.50 -14.22
CA LYS A 38 22.74 -27.93 -15.35
C LYS A 38 21.31 -28.49 -15.40
N PRO A 39 20.30 -27.70 -15.79
CA PRO A 39 18.99 -28.21 -16.21
C PRO A 39 18.96 -28.53 -17.72
N PRO A 40 18.12 -29.48 -18.19
CA PRO A 40 18.01 -29.81 -19.60
C PRO A 40 17.05 -28.86 -20.35
N LEU A 41 17.41 -28.64 -21.60
CA LEU A 41 16.63 -27.98 -22.65
C LEU A 41 15.36 -28.78 -22.98
N VAL A 42 14.23 -28.07 -23.14
CA VAL A 42 13.08 -28.55 -23.90
C VAL A 42 12.76 -27.49 -24.96
N SER A 43 12.90 -27.89 -26.22
CA SER A 43 12.50 -27.15 -27.41
C SER A 43 11.00 -27.33 -27.65
N LEU A 44 10.29 -26.23 -27.92
CA LEU A 44 8.95 -26.24 -28.50
C LEU A 44 9.01 -25.46 -29.82
N GLN A 45 8.93 -26.20 -30.92
CA GLN A 45 8.56 -25.70 -32.25
C GLN A 45 7.24 -26.37 -32.60
N ASP A 46 6.18 -25.58 -32.77
CA ASP A 46 5.24 -25.68 -33.89
C ASP A 46 4.14 -24.63 -33.71
N GLU A 47 4.31 -23.50 -34.39
CA GLU A 47 3.28 -22.48 -34.62
C GLU A 47 2.62 -22.80 -35.97
N THR A 48 1.33 -23.16 -35.97
CA THR A 48 0.49 -23.19 -37.17
C THR A 48 -0.38 -21.93 -37.22
N PRO A 49 -0.48 -21.21 -38.36
CA PRO A 49 -1.13 -19.91 -38.39
C PRO A 49 -2.65 -20.02 -38.44
N LEU A 50 -3.34 -19.38 -37.48
CA LEU A 50 -4.79 -19.20 -37.51
C LEU A 50 -5.20 -18.19 -38.59
N LYS A 51 -6.09 -18.62 -39.50
CA LYS A 51 -6.71 -17.77 -40.53
C LYS A 51 -7.70 -16.76 -39.89
N PRO A 52 -7.88 -15.55 -40.47
CA PRO A 52 -8.81 -14.56 -39.95
C PRO A 52 -10.27 -14.98 -40.19
N ILE A 53 -11.04 -15.10 -39.12
CA ILE A 53 -12.50 -15.23 -39.20
C ILE A 53 -13.06 -13.82 -39.42
N VAL A 54 -13.51 -13.55 -40.64
CA VAL A 54 -14.30 -12.37 -40.99
C VAL A 54 -15.68 -12.50 -40.31
N PRO A 55 -16.16 -11.53 -39.51
CA PRO A 55 -17.50 -11.59 -38.97
C PRO A 55 -18.51 -11.35 -40.10
N LYS A 56 -19.35 -12.36 -40.37
CA LYS A 56 -20.56 -12.21 -41.17
C LYS A 56 -21.44 -11.11 -40.56
N THR A 57 -21.53 -10.00 -41.27
CA THR A 57 -22.56 -8.97 -41.09
C THR A 57 -23.93 -9.62 -41.19
N THR A 58 -24.64 -9.70 -40.06
CA THR A 58 -26.09 -9.83 -40.03
C THR A 58 -26.63 -8.61 -39.31
N SER A 59 -27.30 -7.75 -40.08
CA SER A 59 -27.97 -6.53 -39.61
C SER A 59 -29.19 -6.89 -38.76
N LYS A 60 -28.98 -7.29 -37.52
CA LYS A 60 -30.02 -7.15 -36.48
C LYS A 60 -29.90 -5.72 -35.97
N GLN A 61 -30.95 -4.92 -36.13
CA GLN A 61 -31.03 -3.57 -35.55
C GLN A 61 -30.63 -3.67 -34.07
N ARG A 62 -29.50 -3.06 -33.72
CA ARG A 62 -29.07 -3.02 -32.32
C ARG A 62 -30.07 -2.13 -31.57
N PRO A 63 -30.61 -2.57 -30.42
CA PRO A 63 -31.47 -1.73 -29.60
C PRO A 63 -30.82 -0.36 -29.40
N PHE A 64 -31.60 0.72 -29.47
CA PHE A 64 -31.12 2.11 -29.34
C PHE A 64 -30.09 2.26 -28.20
N THR A 65 -30.42 1.73 -27.03
CA THR A 65 -29.54 1.67 -25.85
C THR A 65 -28.15 1.13 -26.14
N VAL A 66 -28.02 0.00 -26.86
CA VAL A 66 -26.72 -0.62 -27.18
C VAL A 66 -25.89 0.32 -28.05
N THR A 67 -26.50 0.91 -29.06
CA THR A 67 -25.82 1.86 -29.96
C THR A 67 -25.37 3.10 -29.18
N TYR A 68 -26.21 3.65 -28.30
CA TYR A 68 -25.88 4.77 -27.45
C TYR A 68 -24.71 4.46 -26.50
N LEU A 69 -24.74 3.31 -25.83
CA LEU A 69 -23.69 2.87 -24.91
C LEU A 69 -22.32 2.74 -25.59
N ILE A 70 -22.28 2.34 -26.86
CA ILE A 70 -21.03 2.28 -27.64
C ILE A 70 -20.56 3.69 -28.00
N ASN A 71 -21.42 4.47 -28.64
CA ASN A 71 -21.04 5.73 -29.25
C ASN A 71 -20.77 6.83 -28.21
N SER A 72 -21.69 6.99 -27.26
CA SER A 72 -21.70 8.08 -26.29
C SER A 72 -20.94 7.73 -25.00
N CYS A 73 -21.09 6.50 -24.50
CA CYS A 73 -20.42 6.05 -23.26
C CYS A 73 -19.05 5.41 -23.51
N GLY A 74 -18.70 5.07 -24.76
CA GLY A 74 -17.39 4.48 -25.10
C GLY A 74 -17.22 3.05 -24.60
N LEU A 75 -18.29 2.25 -24.57
CA LEU A 75 -18.23 0.82 -24.23
C LEU A 75 -17.89 -0.03 -25.46
N SER A 76 -17.26 -1.19 -25.24
CA SER A 76 -17.15 -2.20 -26.29
C SER A 76 -18.52 -2.78 -26.62
N LEU A 77 -18.69 -3.39 -27.80
CA LEU A 77 -19.95 -4.02 -28.20
C LEU A 77 -20.43 -5.06 -27.15
N GLU A 78 -19.53 -5.92 -26.70
CA GLU A 78 -19.82 -6.95 -25.68
C GLU A 78 -20.27 -6.32 -24.35
N SER A 79 -19.54 -5.30 -23.88
CA SER A 79 -19.89 -4.58 -22.65
C SER A 79 -21.22 -3.85 -22.80
N ALA A 80 -21.50 -3.24 -23.96
CA ALA A 80 -22.72 -2.51 -24.22
C ALA A 80 -23.95 -3.44 -24.24
N ILE A 81 -23.83 -4.64 -24.82
CA ILE A 81 -24.88 -5.66 -24.78
C ILE A 81 -25.17 -6.05 -23.33
N SER A 82 -24.15 -6.44 -22.57
CA SER A 82 -24.29 -6.84 -21.16
C SER A 82 -24.85 -5.70 -20.27
N VAL A 83 -24.48 -4.46 -20.55
CA VAL A 83 -25.00 -3.29 -19.82
C VAL A 83 -26.46 -3.00 -20.19
N SER A 84 -26.84 -3.19 -21.46
CA SER A 84 -28.21 -2.97 -21.91
C SER A 84 -29.21 -3.94 -21.25
N ASP A 85 -28.78 -5.11 -20.80
CA ASP A 85 -29.64 -6.00 -20.01
C ASP A 85 -30.04 -5.39 -18.65
N LYS A 86 -29.27 -4.41 -18.15
CA LYS A 86 -29.47 -3.77 -16.84
C LYS A 86 -30.13 -2.40 -16.92
N VAL A 87 -30.04 -1.72 -18.07
CA VAL A 87 -30.61 -0.40 -18.28
C VAL A 87 -31.17 -0.31 -19.69
N GLN A 88 -32.36 0.24 -19.83
CA GLN A 88 -33.00 0.49 -21.12
C GLN A 88 -33.60 1.88 -21.13
N PHE A 89 -33.44 2.60 -22.24
CA PHE A 89 -34.03 3.90 -22.48
C PHE A 89 -34.21 4.10 -23.98
N GLN A 90 -35.15 4.96 -24.36
CA GLN A 90 -35.47 5.21 -25.77
C GLN A 90 -34.99 6.57 -26.27
N SER A 91 -34.45 7.40 -25.36
CA SER A 91 -34.16 8.80 -25.62
C SER A 91 -32.83 9.21 -25.00
N PRO A 92 -32.00 10.02 -25.68
CA PRO A 92 -30.66 10.34 -25.23
C PRO A 92 -30.60 11.48 -24.20
N GLU A 93 -31.66 12.27 -23.99
CA GLU A 93 -31.59 13.56 -23.27
C GLU A 93 -31.12 13.39 -21.82
N ARG A 94 -31.72 12.45 -21.06
CA ARG A 94 -31.30 12.18 -19.68
C ARG A 94 -29.87 11.61 -19.60
N PRO A 95 -29.54 10.55 -20.35
CA PRO A 95 -28.16 10.09 -20.46
C PRO A 95 -27.16 11.19 -20.83
N ASP A 96 -27.48 12.06 -21.79
CA ASP A 96 -26.59 13.14 -22.25
C ASP A 96 -26.40 14.21 -21.18
N SER A 97 -27.44 14.57 -20.42
CA SER A 97 -27.30 15.46 -19.27
C SER A 97 -26.36 14.88 -18.21
N VAL A 98 -26.48 13.57 -17.91
CA VAL A 98 -25.57 12.88 -16.97
C VAL A 98 -24.13 12.88 -17.49
N LEU A 99 -23.93 12.54 -18.77
CA LEU A 99 -22.60 12.53 -19.37
C LEU A 99 -21.97 13.93 -19.41
N THR A 100 -22.77 14.96 -19.68
CA THR A 100 -22.33 16.36 -19.70
C THR A 100 -21.90 16.83 -18.32
N LEU A 101 -22.70 16.54 -17.28
CA LEU A 101 -22.33 16.84 -15.89
C LEU A 101 -20.99 16.18 -15.52
N LEU A 102 -20.83 14.87 -15.81
CA LEU A 102 -19.58 14.17 -15.51
C LEU A 102 -18.37 14.78 -16.23
N ARG A 103 -18.52 15.18 -17.51
CA ARG A 103 -17.46 15.86 -18.26
C ARG A 103 -17.11 17.22 -17.66
N ASN A 104 -18.10 18.00 -17.23
CA ASN A 104 -17.90 19.30 -16.57
C ASN A 104 -17.11 19.16 -15.25
N TYR A 105 -17.26 18.03 -14.56
CA TYR A 105 -16.48 17.69 -13.35
C TYR A 105 -15.14 16.99 -13.66
N GLY A 106 -14.70 16.99 -14.92
CA GLY A 106 -13.38 16.53 -15.32
C GLY A 106 -13.24 15.01 -15.51
N PHE A 107 -14.35 14.27 -15.62
CA PHE A 107 -14.29 12.84 -15.91
C PHE A 107 -13.89 12.61 -17.37
N SER A 108 -12.87 11.77 -17.58
CA SER A 108 -12.46 11.35 -18.91
C SER A 108 -13.45 10.35 -19.54
N LYS A 109 -13.38 10.17 -20.86
CA LYS A 109 -14.17 9.15 -21.57
C LYS A 109 -13.99 7.74 -20.99
N THR A 110 -12.78 7.38 -20.59
CA THR A 110 -12.50 6.05 -20.00
C THR A 110 -13.07 5.91 -18.59
N GLN A 111 -13.03 6.97 -17.78
CA GLN A 111 -13.62 7.00 -16.44
C GLN A 111 -15.16 6.91 -16.51
N ILE A 112 -15.78 7.65 -17.43
CA ILE A 112 -17.21 7.58 -17.72
C ILE A 112 -17.60 6.16 -18.15
N SER A 113 -16.88 5.58 -19.13
CA SER A 113 -17.12 4.22 -19.61
C SER A 113 -17.10 3.21 -18.46
N ASN A 114 -16.10 3.29 -17.57
CA ASN A 114 -16.01 2.40 -16.41
C ASN A 114 -17.16 2.61 -15.41
N LEU A 115 -17.57 3.86 -15.18
CA LEU A 115 -18.66 4.22 -14.28
C LEU A 115 -20.00 3.65 -14.78
N ILE A 116 -20.33 3.86 -16.06
CA ILE A 116 -21.55 3.35 -16.68
C ILE A 116 -21.56 1.83 -16.71
N ARG A 117 -20.42 1.20 -17.03
CA ARG A 117 -20.30 -0.27 -17.03
C ARG A 117 -20.66 -0.89 -15.67
N LYS A 118 -20.24 -0.25 -14.57
CA LYS A 118 -20.47 -0.74 -13.21
C LYS A 118 -21.84 -0.36 -12.66
N ARG A 119 -22.33 0.84 -12.97
CA ARG A 119 -23.59 1.40 -12.44
C ARG A 119 -24.40 2.06 -13.57
N PRO A 120 -25.00 1.27 -14.47
CA PRO A 120 -25.66 1.81 -15.65
C PRO A 120 -26.94 2.59 -15.35
N MET A 121 -27.59 2.31 -14.22
CA MET A 121 -28.75 3.06 -13.74
C MET A 121 -28.49 4.55 -13.51
N LEU A 122 -27.22 4.97 -13.40
CA LEU A 122 -26.86 6.39 -13.30
C LEU A 122 -27.30 7.18 -14.54
N LEU A 123 -27.41 6.55 -15.72
CA LEU A 123 -27.90 7.19 -16.95
C LEU A 123 -29.38 7.62 -16.86
N LEU A 124 -30.15 7.02 -15.95
CA LEU A 124 -31.56 7.33 -15.75
C LEU A 124 -31.80 8.34 -14.63
N SER A 125 -30.75 8.77 -13.94
CA SER A 125 -30.84 9.73 -12.83
C SER A 125 -31.17 11.14 -13.34
N GLN A 126 -31.70 11.98 -12.44
CA GLN A 126 -31.80 13.42 -12.66
C GLN A 126 -30.51 14.06 -12.13
N PRO A 127 -29.55 14.42 -13.01
CA PRO A 127 -28.20 14.77 -12.56
C PRO A 127 -28.17 15.94 -11.58
N GLU A 128 -29.02 16.96 -11.80
CA GLU A 128 -29.12 18.18 -11.00
C GLU A 128 -29.57 17.91 -9.57
N ASN A 129 -30.50 16.96 -9.39
CA ASN A 129 -31.09 16.65 -8.09
C ASN A 129 -30.39 15.50 -7.36
N THR A 130 -29.55 14.72 -8.05
CA THR A 130 -29.01 13.46 -7.49
C THR A 130 -27.50 13.35 -7.54
N LEU A 131 -26.87 13.70 -8.66
CA LEU A 131 -25.42 13.54 -8.83
C LEU A 131 -24.69 14.82 -8.46
N LEU A 132 -25.16 15.96 -8.95
CA LEU A 132 -24.56 17.27 -8.74
C LEU A 132 -24.33 17.57 -7.25
N PRO A 133 -25.31 17.43 -6.34
CA PRO A 133 -25.10 17.71 -4.92
C PRO A 133 -23.99 16.85 -4.29
N LYS A 134 -23.85 15.60 -4.74
CA LYS A 134 -22.80 14.69 -4.24
C LYS A 134 -21.42 15.10 -4.76
N LEU A 135 -21.33 15.51 -6.03
CA LEU A 135 -20.08 15.97 -6.63
C LEU A 135 -19.61 17.27 -5.97
N GLU A 136 -20.53 18.22 -5.75
CA GLU A 136 -20.26 19.47 -5.02
C GLU A 136 -19.82 19.21 -3.59
N PHE A 137 -20.49 18.30 -2.87
CA PHE A 137 -20.10 17.92 -1.52
C PHE A 137 -18.66 17.37 -1.46
N PHE A 138 -18.29 16.43 -2.33
CA PHE A 138 -16.94 15.89 -2.30
C PHE A 138 -15.88 16.94 -2.66
N GLN A 139 -16.20 17.90 -3.54
CA GLN A 139 -15.30 19.02 -3.81
C GLN A 139 -15.21 20.00 -2.63
N SER A 140 -16.32 20.27 -1.93
CA SER A 140 -16.35 21.20 -0.80
C SER A 140 -15.50 20.73 0.38
N ILE A 141 -15.37 19.40 0.57
CA ILE A 141 -14.47 18.80 1.56
C ILE A 141 -13.03 18.63 1.06
N GLY A 142 -12.70 19.16 -0.13
CA GLY A 142 -11.32 19.25 -0.61
C GLY A 142 -10.85 18.18 -1.60
N LEU A 143 -11.73 17.37 -2.21
CA LEU A 143 -11.31 16.56 -3.37
C LEU A 143 -11.14 17.45 -4.60
N SER A 144 -9.95 17.45 -5.20
CA SER A 144 -9.75 18.05 -6.51
C SER A 144 -10.56 17.29 -7.59
N SER A 145 -10.92 17.96 -8.70
CA SER A 145 -11.70 17.34 -9.78
C SER A 145 -11.06 16.04 -10.32
N ASN A 146 -9.73 15.99 -10.42
CA ASN A 146 -9.02 14.79 -10.84
C ASN A 146 -9.17 13.64 -9.83
N GLU A 147 -9.04 13.92 -8.54
CA GLU A 147 -9.17 12.93 -7.48
C GLU A 147 -10.60 12.45 -7.32
N LEU A 148 -11.58 13.35 -7.48
CA LEU A 148 -12.99 13.05 -7.52
C LEU A 148 -13.30 12.06 -8.65
N ALA A 149 -12.92 12.40 -9.89
CA ALA A 149 -13.14 11.57 -11.05
C ALA A 149 -12.47 10.19 -10.91
N ARG A 150 -11.24 10.15 -10.40
CA ARG A 150 -10.51 8.89 -10.14
C ARG A 150 -11.19 8.05 -9.07
N THR A 151 -11.58 8.64 -7.94
CA THR A 151 -12.22 7.93 -6.82
C THR A 151 -13.57 7.35 -7.24
N LEU A 152 -14.45 8.18 -7.80
CA LEU A 152 -15.80 7.79 -8.18
C LEU A 152 -15.86 6.86 -9.38
N SER A 153 -14.93 6.98 -10.34
CA SER A 153 -14.83 5.98 -11.43
C SER A 153 -14.31 4.64 -10.94
N SER A 154 -13.44 4.62 -9.92
CA SER A 154 -12.93 3.37 -9.33
C SER A 154 -14.02 2.63 -8.56
N ASP A 155 -14.86 3.33 -7.80
CA ASP A 155 -16.02 2.76 -7.12
C ASP A 155 -17.27 3.67 -7.25
N PRO A 156 -18.05 3.45 -8.32
CA PRO A 156 -19.27 4.22 -8.57
C PRO A 156 -20.41 3.96 -7.58
N THR A 157 -20.27 2.97 -6.68
CA THR A 157 -21.28 2.67 -5.65
C THR A 157 -21.52 3.84 -4.72
N LEU A 158 -20.52 4.71 -4.56
CA LEU A 158 -20.65 5.91 -3.74
C LEU A 158 -21.74 6.86 -4.26
N LEU A 159 -21.89 6.96 -5.59
CA LEU A 159 -22.94 7.78 -6.22
C LEU A 159 -24.34 7.21 -6.05
N THR A 160 -24.47 5.95 -5.63
CA THR A 160 -25.78 5.33 -5.34
C THR A 160 -26.21 5.50 -3.89
N ARG A 161 -25.36 6.04 -3.01
CA ARG A 161 -25.72 6.34 -1.61
C ARG A 161 -26.47 7.67 -1.53
N SER A 162 -27.35 7.83 -0.55
CA SER A 162 -28.02 9.12 -0.27
C SER A 162 -27.00 10.10 0.30
N LEU A 163 -27.07 11.35 -0.13
CA LEU A 163 -26.20 12.40 0.39
C LEU A 163 -26.57 12.67 1.85
N GLU A 164 -27.87 12.86 2.11
CA GLU A 164 -28.45 13.31 3.37
C GLU A 164 -28.48 12.20 4.43
N ASN A 165 -28.81 10.97 4.04
CA ASN A 165 -29.02 9.87 4.98
C ASN A 165 -27.79 8.99 5.19
N GLN A 166 -26.74 9.16 4.39
CA GLN A 166 -25.55 8.32 4.47
C GLN A 166 -24.26 9.13 4.39
N ILE A 167 -24.03 9.87 3.30
CA ILE A 167 -22.73 10.52 3.07
C ILE A 167 -22.45 11.61 4.12
N MET A 168 -23.40 12.53 4.35
CA MET A 168 -23.25 13.62 5.32
C MET A 168 -23.16 13.10 6.76
N PRO A 169 -24.03 12.20 7.26
CA PRO A 169 -23.89 11.64 8.61
C PRO A 169 -22.54 10.93 8.82
N THR A 170 -22.06 10.18 7.82
CA THR A 170 -20.73 9.59 7.88
C THR A 170 -19.65 10.67 7.94
N TYR A 171 -19.75 11.71 7.11
CA TYR A 171 -18.81 12.83 7.14
C TYR A 171 -18.78 13.51 8.50
N ASP A 172 -19.93 13.83 9.09
CA ASP A 172 -20.02 14.50 10.39
C ASP A 172 -19.36 13.66 11.49
N PHE A 173 -19.60 12.35 11.48
CA PHE A 173 -18.92 11.43 12.38
C PHE A 173 -17.40 11.44 12.14
N LEU A 174 -16.94 11.27 10.90
CA LEU A 174 -15.52 11.30 10.58
C LEU A 174 -14.87 12.64 10.96
N LYS A 175 -15.56 13.76 10.77
CA LYS A 175 -15.12 15.10 11.14
C LYS A 175 -14.96 15.23 12.65
N SER A 176 -15.88 14.65 13.44
CA SER A 176 -15.78 14.63 14.90
C SER A 176 -14.55 13.84 15.42
N VAL A 177 -14.05 12.88 14.64
CA VAL A 177 -12.89 12.05 15.01
C VAL A 177 -11.59 12.61 14.42
N LEU A 178 -11.58 12.99 13.14
CA LEU A 178 -10.37 13.37 12.41
C LEU A 178 -10.04 14.86 12.50
N LEU A 179 -11.05 15.69 12.77
CA LEU A 179 -10.95 17.14 12.93
C LEU A 179 -10.36 17.89 11.71
N SER A 180 -10.23 17.23 10.55
CA SER A 180 -9.60 17.75 9.33
C SER A 180 -10.22 17.11 8.11
N ASP A 181 -10.60 17.93 7.13
CA ASP A 181 -11.17 17.44 5.88
C ASP A 181 -10.11 16.72 5.05
N GLU A 182 -8.87 17.20 5.09
CA GLU A 182 -7.72 16.58 4.42
C GLU A 182 -7.53 15.13 4.87
N LYS A 183 -7.71 14.85 6.16
CA LYS A 183 -7.64 13.48 6.71
C LYS A 183 -8.83 12.62 6.29
N ILE A 184 -10.03 13.21 6.19
CA ILE A 184 -11.23 12.51 5.69
C ILE A 184 -11.04 12.13 4.23
N VAL A 185 -10.57 13.08 3.41
CA VAL A 185 -10.24 12.85 1.99
C VAL A 185 -9.14 11.80 1.85
N ALA A 186 -8.13 11.82 2.71
CA ALA A 186 -7.10 10.79 2.75
C ALA A 186 -7.69 9.40 3.03
N ALA A 187 -8.59 9.27 4.02
CA ALA A 187 -9.28 8.02 4.34
C ALA A 187 -10.17 7.53 3.19
N LEU A 188 -10.98 8.42 2.59
CA LEU A 188 -11.81 8.11 1.42
C LEU A 188 -10.97 7.59 0.23
N LYS A 189 -9.80 8.19 0.00
CA LYS A 189 -8.87 7.75 -1.05
C LYS A 189 -8.23 6.40 -0.76
N ARG A 190 -8.15 5.96 0.51
CA ARG A 190 -7.73 4.59 0.87
C ARG A 190 -8.83 3.59 0.57
N THR A 191 -10.05 3.90 0.99
CA THR A 191 -11.21 3.06 0.76
C THR A 191 -12.48 3.90 0.72
N THR A 192 -13.26 3.70 -0.33
CA THR A 192 -14.62 4.27 -0.44
C THR A 192 -15.56 3.64 0.58
N TRP A 193 -15.23 2.44 1.09
CA TRP A 193 -16.03 1.70 2.05
C TRP A 193 -16.47 2.55 3.24
N VAL A 194 -15.61 3.47 3.69
CA VAL A 194 -15.87 4.37 4.82
C VAL A 194 -17.19 5.16 4.67
N PHE A 195 -17.62 5.45 3.43
CA PHE A 195 -18.88 6.13 3.11
C PHE A 195 -19.98 5.21 2.56
N LEU A 196 -19.72 3.91 2.42
CA LEU A 196 -20.70 2.95 1.87
C LEU A 196 -21.56 2.27 2.93
N GLU A 197 -21.09 2.23 4.17
CA GLU A 197 -21.79 1.61 5.30
C GLU A 197 -22.21 2.62 6.34
N ASP A 198 -23.32 2.32 7.01
CA ASP A 198 -23.76 3.06 8.20
C ASP A 198 -22.63 3.06 9.26
N PRO A 199 -22.11 4.24 9.64
CA PRO A 199 -21.02 4.34 10.60
C PRO A 199 -21.41 3.78 11.98
N SER A 200 -22.70 3.78 12.34
CA SER A 200 -23.19 3.28 13.63
C SER A 200 -22.96 1.78 13.81
N LYS A 201 -22.86 1.02 12.71
CA LYS A 201 -22.78 -0.44 12.74
C LYS A 201 -21.44 -0.98 13.25
N ASN A 202 -20.33 -0.43 12.73
CA ASN A 202 -18.99 -0.96 12.99
C ASN A 202 -18.01 0.16 13.35
N LEU A 203 -17.96 1.21 12.53
CA LEU A 203 -16.97 2.26 12.64
C LEU A 203 -17.07 3.02 13.99
N MET A 204 -18.26 3.45 14.38
CA MET A 204 -18.51 4.16 15.64
C MET A 204 -18.20 3.28 16.87
N PRO A 205 -18.77 2.05 17.00
CA PRO A 205 -18.41 1.14 18.09
C PRO A 205 -16.91 0.87 18.20
N ASN A 206 -16.22 0.66 17.07
CA ASN A 206 -14.78 0.36 17.08
C ASN A 206 -13.93 1.57 17.49
N VAL A 207 -14.29 2.77 17.03
CA VAL A 207 -13.63 4.01 17.47
C VAL A 207 -13.85 4.25 18.97
N ASN A 208 -15.08 4.03 19.47
CA ASN A 208 -15.38 4.17 20.89
C ASN A 208 -14.61 3.16 21.74
N TYR A 209 -14.57 1.90 21.31
CA TYR A 209 -13.82 0.86 22.02
C TYR A 209 -12.32 1.15 22.08
N LEU A 210 -11.72 1.73 21.03
CA LEU A 210 -10.32 2.19 21.09
C LEU A 210 -10.14 3.30 22.14
N ARG A 211 -11.05 4.27 22.21
CA ARG A 211 -11.00 5.36 23.20
C ARG A 211 -11.14 4.82 24.63
N GLU A 212 -12.12 3.97 24.88
CA GLU A 212 -12.33 3.26 26.15
C GLU A 212 -11.11 2.40 26.52
N SER A 213 -10.43 1.85 25.51
CA SER A 213 -9.20 1.10 25.67
C SER A 213 -7.97 1.95 26.01
N GLY A 214 -8.11 3.26 26.17
CA GLY A 214 -7.04 4.19 26.52
C GLY A 214 -6.19 4.64 25.32
N VAL A 215 -6.64 4.40 24.08
CA VAL A 215 -5.93 4.83 22.87
C VAL A 215 -6.12 6.34 22.66
N PRO A 216 -5.03 7.13 22.57
CA PRO A 216 -5.12 8.57 22.34
C PRO A 216 -5.80 8.90 21.02
N GLN A 217 -6.51 10.03 20.98
CA GLN A 217 -7.20 10.51 19.78
C GLN A 217 -6.26 10.66 18.57
N SER A 218 -4.98 11.01 18.79
CA SER A 218 -3.96 11.07 17.74
C SER A 218 -3.68 9.70 17.10
N CYS A 219 -3.66 8.63 17.89
CA CYS A 219 -3.48 7.26 17.40
C CYS A 219 -4.73 6.74 16.69
N VAL A 220 -5.93 7.04 17.22
CA VAL A 220 -7.20 6.75 16.53
C VAL A 220 -7.24 7.47 15.18
N SER A 221 -6.86 8.75 15.15
CA SER A 221 -6.77 9.55 13.92
C SER A 221 -5.78 8.96 12.93
N LEU A 222 -4.59 8.53 13.38
CA LEU A 222 -3.59 7.85 12.54
C LEU A 222 -4.17 6.59 11.89
N LEU A 223 -4.83 5.72 12.68
CA LEU A 223 -5.41 4.48 12.20
C LEU A 223 -6.50 4.73 11.17
N LEU A 224 -7.46 5.59 11.48
CA LEU A 224 -8.61 5.87 10.61
C LEU A 224 -8.19 6.61 9.32
N THR A 225 -7.18 7.48 9.38
CA THR A 225 -6.70 8.22 8.20
C THR A 225 -5.97 7.30 7.22
N HIS A 226 -5.15 6.37 7.73
CA HIS A 226 -4.24 5.58 6.88
C HIS A 226 -4.71 4.15 6.61
N PHE A 227 -5.53 3.60 7.49
CA PHE A 227 -6.00 2.22 7.49
C PHE A 227 -7.47 2.11 7.93
N PRO A 228 -8.40 2.90 7.32
CA PRO A 228 -9.82 2.88 7.67
C PRO A 228 -10.43 1.47 7.66
N GLU A 229 -9.97 0.59 6.77
CA GLU A 229 -10.42 -0.80 6.70
C GLU A 229 -10.22 -1.59 8.00
N ALA A 230 -9.23 -1.24 8.84
CA ALA A 230 -8.98 -1.92 10.10
C ALA A 230 -10.10 -1.64 11.12
N VAL A 231 -10.58 -0.40 11.20
CA VAL A 231 -11.65 0.02 12.13
C VAL A 231 -13.06 -0.24 11.59
N MET A 232 -13.17 -0.61 10.33
CA MET A 232 -14.46 -0.96 9.70
C MET A 232 -14.80 -2.46 9.81
N GLN A 233 -13.94 -3.27 10.41
CA GLN A 233 -14.24 -4.68 10.67
C GLN A 233 -15.46 -4.83 11.59
N LYS A 234 -16.09 -6.01 11.56
CA LYS A 234 -17.15 -6.34 12.52
C LYS A 234 -16.67 -6.09 13.94
N HIS A 235 -17.57 -5.59 14.78
CA HIS A 235 -17.21 -5.11 16.12
C HIS A 235 -16.55 -6.19 16.99
N GLU A 236 -17.12 -7.38 17.07
CA GLU A 236 -16.63 -8.44 17.96
C GLU A 236 -15.23 -8.94 17.54
N PRO A 237 -14.95 -9.30 16.27
CA PRO A 237 -13.58 -9.63 15.85
C PRO A 237 -12.57 -8.49 16.03
N PHE A 238 -13.01 -7.24 15.88
CA PHE A 238 -12.14 -6.08 16.10
C PHE A 238 -11.76 -5.95 17.57
N VAL A 239 -12.73 -6.10 18.48
CA VAL A 239 -12.52 -6.11 19.93
C VAL A 239 -11.52 -7.18 20.35
N GLU A 240 -11.66 -8.41 19.83
CA GLU A 240 -10.70 -9.49 20.09
C GLU A 240 -9.30 -9.15 19.60
N THR A 241 -9.19 -8.55 18.41
CA THR A 241 -7.89 -8.13 17.87
C THR A 241 -7.21 -7.08 18.75
N VAL A 242 -7.97 -6.10 19.25
CA VAL A 242 -7.45 -5.07 20.17
C VAL A 242 -7.02 -5.68 21.50
N ARG A 243 -7.71 -6.71 22.01
CA ARG A 243 -7.30 -7.46 23.21
C ARG A 243 -6.02 -8.25 22.97
N GLU A 244 -5.96 -9.00 21.87
CA GLU A 244 -4.77 -9.75 21.45
C GLU A 244 -3.53 -8.84 21.38
N VAL A 245 -3.66 -7.65 20.78
CA VAL A 245 -2.56 -6.66 20.72
C VAL A 245 -2.14 -6.16 22.10
N LYS A 246 -3.08 -5.97 23.03
CA LYS A 246 -2.76 -5.60 24.43
C LYS A 246 -2.00 -6.72 25.15
N GLU A 247 -2.46 -7.96 24.99
CA GLU A 247 -1.82 -9.15 25.59
C GLU A 247 -0.41 -9.39 25.02
N MET A 248 -0.19 -9.03 23.76
CA MET A 248 1.14 -9.01 23.15
C MET A 248 2.07 -7.94 23.76
N GLY A 249 1.61 -7.08 24.67
CA GLY A 249 2.43 -6.11 25.40
C GLY A 249 2.62 -4.78 24.68
N PHE A 250 1.74 -4.43 23.73
CA PHE A 250 1.74 -3.10 23.13
C PHE A 250 1.11 -2.08 24.09
N ASP A 251 1.75 -0.92 24.21
CA ASP A 251 1.22 0.23 24.96
C ASP A 251 0.16 0.98 24.13
N PRO A 252 -1.12 1.00 24.55
CA PRO A 252 -2.21 1.70 23.84
C PRO A 252 -1.94 3.18 23.55
N LYS A 253 -1.02 3.81 24.29
CA LYS A 253 -0.66 5.23 24.11
C LYS A 253 0.27 5.49 22.93
N LYS A 254 0.88 4.45 22.35
CA LYS A 254 1.85 4.57 21.25
C LYS A 254 1.23 4.25 19.89
N SER A 255 1.72 4.91 18.85
CA SER A 255 1.29 4.65 17.47
C SER A 255 1.51 3.20 17.03
N THR A 256 2.54 2.53 17.55
CA THR A 256 2.81 1.11 17.26
C THR A 256 1.64 0.21 17.68
N PHE A 257 0.86 0.58 18.69
CA PHE A 257 -0.35 -0.17 19.08
C PHE A 257 -1.36 -0.23 17.94
N VAL A 258 -1.74 0.93 17.38
CA VAL A 258 -2.73 0.96 16.30
C VAL A 258 -2.19 0.36 15.00
N LEU A 259 -0.89 0.42 14.76
CA LEU A 259 -0.29 -0.29 13.61
C LEU A 259 -0.33 -1.81 13.78
N ALA A 260 -0.19 -2.31 15.01
CA ALA A 260 -0.36 -3.73 15.32
C ALA A 260 -1.82 -4.16 15.19
N VAL A 261 -2.76 -3.34 15.66
CA VAL A 261 -4.20 -3.55 15.41
C VAL A 261 -4.46 -3.66 13.92
N HIS A 262 -3.96 -2.75 13.09
CA HIS A 262 -4.09 -2.88 11.63
C HIS A 262 -3.42 -4.14 11.07
N ALA A 263 -2.24 -4.54 11.57
CA ALA A 263 -1.55 -5.73 11.07
C ALA A 263 -2.31 -7.03 11.32
N LEU A 264 -3.19 -7.06 12.32
CA LEU A 264 -4.03 -8.22 12.66
C LEU A 264 -5.50 -8.04 12.23
N SER A 265 -5.96 -6.79 12.05
CA SER A 265 -7.32 -6.46 11.63
C SER A 265 -7.43 -6.33 10.13
N GLY A 266 -8.50 -6.86 9.53
CA GLY A 266 -8.74 -6.72 8.10
C GLY A 266 -8.75 -8.05 7.37
N LYS A 267 -9.40 -8.06 6.20
CA LYS A 267 -9.56 -9.28 5.42
C LYS A 267 -8.20 -9.79 4.91
N GLY A 268 -7.74 -10.89 5.50
CA GLY A 268 -6.48 -11.56 5.14
C GLY A 268 -5.23 -11.04 5.85
N ASN A 269 -5.33 -10.01 6.68
CA ASN A 269 -4.17 -9.45 7.39
C ASN A 269 -3.57 -10.45 8.39
N LYS A 270 -4.41 -11.15 9.17
CA LYS A 270 -3.96 -12.22 10.08
C LYS A 270 -3.21 -13.35 9.35
N SER A 271 -3.72 -13.81 8.21
CA SER A 271 -3.03 -14.83 7.40
C SER A 271 -1.70 -14.32 6.81
N ILE A 272 -1.63 -13.04 6.45
CA ILE A 272 -0.37 -12.40 6.02
C ILE A 272 0.63 -12.38 7.18
N TRP A 273 0.17 -12.07 8.39
CA TRP A 273 0.97 -12.07 9.61
C TRP A 273 1.53 -13.46 9.91
N GLU A 274 0.68 -14.49 9.91
CA GLU A 274 1.06 -15.90 10.11
C GLU A 274 2.09 -16.37 9.07
N ARG A 275 1.89 -16.00 7.80
CA ARG A 275 2.87 -16.30 6.75
C ARG A 275 4.22 -15.64 7.03
N CYS A 276 4.24 -14.37 7.44
CA CYS A 276 5.50 -13.69 7.77
C CYS A 276 6.19 -14.35 8.97
N TYR A 277 5.40 -14.77 9.97
CA TYR A 277 5.88 -15.49 11.15
C TYR A 277 6.69 -16.73 10.76
N GLU A 278 6.14 -17.58 9.90
CA GLU A 278 6.82 -18.80 9.45
C GLU A 278 8.03 -18.51 8.54
N VAL A 279 7.99 -17.44 7.74
CA VAL A 279 9.17 -17.00 6.97
C VAL A 279 10.31 -16.56 7.90
N TYR A 280 10.03 -15.78 8.94
CA TYR A 280 11.07 -15.35 9.89
C TYR A 280 11.64 -16.51 10.71
N LYS A 281 10.82 -17.50 11.08
CA LYS A 281 11.32 -18.76 11.67
C LYS A 281 12.30 -19.48 10.77
N ARG A 282 12.04 -19.57 9.45
CA ARG A 282 12.98 -20.16 8.48
C ARG A 282 14.32 -19.42 8.41
N TRP A 283 14.34 -18.15 8.80
CA TRP A 283 15.56 -17.36 8.97
C TRP A 283 16.16 -17.45 10.38
N GLY A 284 15.68 -18.37 11.22
CA GLY A 284 16.23 -18.65 12.53
C GLY A 284 15.78 -17.68 13.63
N TRP A 285 14.73 -16.88 13.41
CA TRP A 285 14.17 -16.06 14.50
C TRP A 285 13.39 -16.95 15.47
N SER A 286 13.63 -16.76 16.77
CA SER A 286 12.79 -17.34 17.81
C SER A 286 11.41 -16.67 17.85
N ASN A 287 10.45 -17.29 18.55
CA ASN A 287 9.14 -16.66 18.80
C ASN A 287 9.30 -15.29 19.48
N ASP A 288 10.24 -15.17 20.42
CA ASP A 288 10.53 -13.92 21.12
C ASP A 288 11.15 -12.86 20.20
N ASP A 289 12.04 -13.26 19.28
CA ASP A 289 12.60 -12.34 18.29
C ASP A 289 11.51 -11.80 17.37
N ILE A 290 10.57 -12.65 16.92
CA ILE A 290 9.46 -12.24 16.06
C ILE A 290 8.53 -11.27 16.81
N LEU A 291 8.13 -11.59 18.04
CA LEU A 291 7.27 -10.72 18.84
C LEU A 291 7.98 -9.40 19.18
N SER A 292 9.28 -9.43 19.47
CA SER A 292 10.11 -8.23 19.68
C SER A 292 10.16 -7.36 18.42
N ALA A 293 10.38 -7.95 17.25
CA ALA A 293 10.37 -7.25 15.97
C ALA A 293 8.98 -6.66 15.66
N PHE A 294 7.92 -7.42 15.88
CA PHE A 294 6.54 -6.98 15.70
C PHE A 294 6.22 -5.77 16.59
N ARG A 295 6.63 -5.78 17.86
CA ARG A 295 6.48 -4.62 18.77
C ARG A 295 7.20 -3.37 18.30
N LYS A 296 8.40 -3.53 17.73
CA LYS A 296 9.20 -2.41 17.20
C LYS A 296 8.63 -1.86 15.90
N HIS A 297 8.13 -2.72 15.02
CA HIS A 297 7.60 -2.31 13.73
C HIS A 297 6.54 -3.30 13.19
N PRO A 298 5.26 -3.14 13.56
CA PRO A 298 4.23 -4.13 13.28
C PRO A 298 4.08 -4.52 11.80
N HIS A 299 4.24 -3.55 10.91
CA HIS A 299 4.12 -3.78 9.48
C HIS A 299 5.21 -4.70 8.90
N SER A 300 6.30 -5.00 9.62
CA SER A 300 7.26 -6.04 9.19
C SER A 300 6.59 -7.41 9.03
N MET A 301 5.47 -7.64 9.72
CA MET A 301 4.62 -8.82 9.60
C MET A 301 3.58 -8.70 8.49
N MET A 302 3.69 -7.69 7.62
CA MET A 302 2.83 -7.48 6.45
C MET A 302 3.61 -7.48 5.12
N LEU A 303 4.89 -7.85 5.15
CA LEU A 303 5.72 -7.90 3.96
C LEU A 303 5.40 -9.13 3.10
N SER A 304 5.67 -9.03 1.80
CA SER A 304 5.64 -10.21 0.93
C SER A 304 6.83 -11.11 1.24
N GLU A 305 6.64 -12.43 1.17
CA GLU A 305 7.73 -13.39 1.35
C GLU A 305 8.89 -13.10 0.40
N LYS A 306 8.59 -12.80 -0.87
CA LYS A 306 9.60 -12.38 -1.86
C LYS A 306 10.47 -11.22 -1.37
N LYS A 307 9.88 -10.21 -0.71
CA LYS A 307 10.62 -9.06 -0.18
C LYS A 307 11.48 -9.44 1.03
N ILE A 308 10.95 -10.26 1.94
CA ILE A 308 11.68 -10.77 3.10
C ILE A 308 12.87 -11.61 2.63
N MET A 309 12.63 -12.65 1.80
CA MET A 309 13.65 -13.57 1.31
C MET A 309 14.79 -12.83 0.59
N LYS A 310 14.48 -11.88 -0.30
CA LYS A 310 15.51 -11.09 -0.99
C LYS A 310 16.35 -10.26 -0.02
N SER A 311 15.71 -9.58 0.93
CA SER A 311 16.42 -8.68 1.84
C SER A 311 17.25 -9.47 2.86
N MET A 312 16.68 -10.55 3.41
CA MET A 312 17.38 -11.45 4.33
C MET A 312 18.51 -12.21 3.65
N GLY A 313 18.33 -12.66 2.40
CA GLY A 313 19.41 -13.28 1.62
C GLY A 313 20.62 -12.37 1.46
N TYR A 314 20.38 -11.09 1.16
CA TYR A 314 21.45 -10.10 1.10
C TYR A 314 22.10 -9.87 2.49
N PHE A 315 21.30 -9.61 3.53
CA PHE A 315 21.84 -9.31 4.85
C PHE A 315 22.59 -10.48 5.50
N VAL A 316 22.05 -11.68 5.43
CA VAL A 316 22.59 -12.85 6.13
C VAL A 316 23.63 -13.56 5.28
N ASN A 317 23.34 -13.82 4.00
CA ASN A 317 24.21 -14.67 3.18
C ASN A 317 25.34 -13.87 2.52
N GLU A 318 25.03 -12.68 1.98
CA GLU A 318 26.04 -11.86 1.29
C GLU A 318 26.84 -10.99 2.26
N MET A 319 26.15 -10.35 3.22
CA MET A 319 26.80 -9.45 4.19
C MET A 319 27.26 -10.16 5.48
N GLY A 320 26.91 -11.43 5.67
CA GLY A 320 27.31 -12.22 6.84
C GLY A 320 26.71 -11.76 8.17
N TRP A 321 25.60 -10.99 8.17
CA TRP A 321 25.01 -10.52 9.43
C TRP A 321 24.21 -11.60 10.12
N ALA A 322 24.25 -11.55 11.45
CA ALA A 322 23.36 -12.36 12.26
C ALA A 322 21.91 -12.02 11.92
N SER A 323 21.13 -13.03 11.56
CA SER A 323 19.70 -12.89 11.25
C SER A 323 18.93 -12.13 12.35
N ARG A 324 19.30 -12.37 13.61
CA ARG A 324 18.74 -11.70 14.80
C ARG A 324 18.96 -10.18 14.81
N ALA A 325 20.06 -9.68 14.24
CA ALA A 325 20.31 -8.24 14.18
C ALA A 325 19.24 -7.50 13.33
N ILE A 326 18.61 -8.19 12.39
CA ILE A 326 17.51 -7.64 11.59
C ILE A 326 16.22 -7.58 12.43
N ALA A 327 16.00 -8.53 13.35
CA ALA A 327 14.87 -8.51 14.30
C ALA A 327 14.97 -7.33 15.29
N GLU A 328 16.19 -6.86 15.57
CA GLU A 328 16.41 -5.66 16.38
C GLU A 328 16.05 -4.37 15.66
N CYS A 329 16.13 -4.36 14.32
CA CYS A 329 15.83 -3.20 13.49
C CYS A 329 14.97 -3.55 12.25
N PRO A 330 13.74 -4.04 12.44
CA PRO A 330 12.91 -4.60 11.35
C PRO A 330 12.56 -3.58 10.24
N VAL A 331 12.63 -2.27 10.54
CA VAL A 331 12.39 -1.19 9.56
C VAL A 331 13.34 -1.25 8.36
N VAL A 332 14.53 -1.86 8.49
CA VAL A 332 15.49 -1.96 7.37
C VAL A 332 14.96 -2.80 6.22
N LEU A 333 14.02 -3.71 6.49
CA LEU A 333 13.34 -4.52 5.46
C LEU A 333 12.47 -3.67 4.52
N PHE A 334 12.14 -2.43 4.88
CA PHE A 334 11.32 -1.53 4.06
C PHE A 334 12.12 -0.73 3.04
N PHE A 335 13.45 -0.71 3.17
CA PHE A 335 14.28 0.00 2.21
C PHE A 335 14.42 -0.77 0.89
N SER A 336 14.59 -0.03 -0.21
CA SER A 336 14.91 -0.64 -1.50
C SER A 336 16.28 -1.30 -1.40
N LEU A 337 16.33 -2.55 -1.86
CA LEU A 337 17.56 -3.32 -1.85
C LEU A 337 18.57 -2.66 -2.79
N GLU A 338 18.12 -2.34 -4.00
CA GLU A 338 18.93 -1.84 -5.10
C GLU A 338 19.27 -0.35 -4.95
N LYS A 339 18.33 0.47 -4.46
CA LYS A 339 18.52 1.93 -4.39
C LYS A 339 19.08 2.44 -3.06
N ARG A 340 19.06 1.64 -2.00
CA ARG A 340 19.52 2.10 -0.67
C ARG A 340 20.40 1.08 0.04
N ILE A 341 19.97 -0.16 0.16
CA ILE A 341 20.70 -1.14 0.98
C ILE A 341 22.07 -1.45 0.34
N ILE A 342 22.08 -1.95 -0.89
CA ILE A 342 23.30 -2.34 -1.60
C ILE A 342 24.28 -1.15 -1.72
N PRO A 343 23.90 0.02 -2.29
CA PRO A 343 24.80 1.17 -2.40
C PRO A 343 25.51 1.55 -1.10
N ARG A 344 24.79 1.53 0.01
CA ARG A 344 25.31 1.96 1.30
C ARG A 344 26.18 0.91 1.97
N CYS A 345 25.81 -0.36 1.83
CA CYS A 345 26.65 -1.46 2.26
C CYS A 345 27.96 -1.51 1.47
N SER A 346 27.93 -1.30 0.14
CA SER A 346 29.13 -1.26 -0.70
C SER A 346 30.09 -0.14 -0.28
N VAL A 347 29.60 1.09 -0.07
CA VAL A 347 30.41 2.20 0.46
C VAL A 347 31.05 1.82 1.80
N PHE A 348 30.27 1.25 2.71
CA PHE A 348 30.77 0.85 4.02
C PHE A 348 31.86 -0.23 3.91
N LEU A 349 31.67 -1.24 3.06
CA LEU A 349 32.65 -2.31 2.84
C LEU A 349 33.98 -1.77 2.30
N VAL A 350 33.95 -0.81 1.37
CA VAL A 350 35.17 -0.16 0.86
C VAL A 350 35.90 0.60 1.95
N LEU A 351 35.17 1.38 2.76
CA LEU A 351 35.78 2.11 3.87
C LEU A 351 36.39 1.15 4.91
N LEU A 352 35.72 0.03 5.16
CA LEU A 352 36.19 -0.99 6.09
C LEU A 352 37.46 -1.67 5.57
N SER A 353 37.50 -2.06 4.30
CA SER A 353 38.66 -2.72 3.69
C SER A 353 39.89 -1.82 3.62
N LYS A 354 39.69 -0.51 3.50
CA LYS A 354 40.76 0.50 3.57
C LYS A 354 41.13 0.90 5.01
N GLY A 355 40.50 0.31 6.03
CA GLY A 355 40.78 0.60 7.44
C GLY A 355 40.36 2.00 7.90
N LEU A 356 39.55 2.72 7.11
CA LEU A 356 39.12 4.10 7.40
C LEU A 356 37.98 4.15 8.44
N ILE A 357 37.30 3.04 8.63
CA ILE A 357 36.29 2.86 9.68
C ILE A 357 36.57 1.58 10.47
N LYS A 358 36.16 1.57 11.74
CA LYS A 358 36.33 0.41 12.61
C LYS A 358 35.38 -0.72 12.18
N GLU A 359 35.82 -1.96 12.41
CA GLU A 359 34.90 -3.12 12.47
C GLU A 359 33.76 -2.79 13.42
N GLY A 360 32.51 -3.21 13.16
CA GLY A 360 31.35 -2.78 13.94
C GLY A 360 30.23 -2.26 13.05
N PHE A 361 29.71 -3.13 12.18
CA PHE A 361 28.66 -2.80 11.25
C PHE A 361 27.32 -2.69 11.97
N SER A 362 26.89 -1.45 12.28
CA SER A 362 25.55 -1.21 12.81
C SER A 362 24.58 -0.91 11.67
N LEU A 363 23.60 -1.80 11.48
CA LEU A 363 22.46 -1.66 10.57
C LEU A 363 21.83 -0.26 10.63
N THR A 364 21.60 0.22 11.86
CA THR A 364 21.00 1.53 12.12
C THR A 364 21.88 2.65 11.62
N THR A 365 23.20 2.57 11.85
CA THR A 365 24.16 3.60 11.46
C THR A 365 24.28 3.75 9.94
N VAL A 366 24.17 2.65 9.19
CA VAL A 366 24.37 2.66 7.74
C VAL A 366 23.05 2.94 6.98
N LEU A 367 21.95 2.28 7.37
CA LEU A 367 20.74 2.24 6.54
C LEU A 367 19.68 3.28 6.90
N LEU A 368 19.61 3.72 8.16
CA LEU A 368 18.58 4.66 8.61
C LEU A 368 18.83 6.10 8.16
N PRO A 369 20.09 6.64 8.14
CA PRO A 369 20.30 8.05 7.82
C PRO A 369 19.65 8.48 6.52
N VAL A 370 19.12 9.71 6.52
CA VAL A 370 18.71 10.37 5.28
C VAL A 370 19.90 10.51 4.34
N GLU A 371 19.64 10.60 3.04
CA GLU A 371 20.68 10.54 2.01
C GLU A 371 21.81 11.55 2.21
N LYS A 372 21.46 12.83 2.43
CA LYS A 372 22.43 13.89 2.72
C LYS A 372 23.40 13.52 3.85
N ARG A 373 22.86 13.09 5.00
CA ARG A 373 23.67 12.68 6.16
C ARG A 373 24.54 11.46 5.88
N PHE A 374 24.03 10.51 5.08
CA PHE A 374 24.82 9.35 4.68
C PHE A 374 26.01 9.77 3.80
N LEU A 375 25.76 10.60 2.78
CA LEU A 375 26.80 11.10 1.88
C LEU A 375 27.86 11.92 2.61
N GLU A 376 27.44 12.83 3.49
CA GLU A 376 28.36 13.62 4.33
C GLU A 376 29.26 12.72 5.17
N ARG A 377 28.67 11.72 5.84
CA ARG A 377 29.39 10.90 6.82
C ARG A 377 30.29 9.84 6.21
N PHE A 378 29.89 9.25 5.08
CA PHE A 378 30.53 8.04 4.52
C PHE A 378 31.04 8.21 3.09
N VAL A 379 30.71 9.30 2.39
CA VAL A 379 31.19 9.52 1.02
C VAL A 379 32.09 10.75 0.99
N MET A 380 31.55 11.95 1.21
CA MET A 380 32.30 13.21 1.09
C MET A 380 33.45 13.30 2.11
N ARG A 381 33.24 12.80 3.33
CA ARG A 381 34.29 12.78 4.38
C ARG A 381 35.56 12.03 3.99
N TYR A 382 35.45 11.01 3.14
CA TYR A 382 36.55 10.13 2.77
C TYR A 382 36.87 10.24 1.27
N GLN A 383 36.40 11.30 0.61
CA GLN A 383 36.50 11.44 -0.84
C GLN A 383 37.94 11.72 -1.28
N GLU A 384 38.76 12.34 -0.44
CA GLU A 384 40.17 12.57 -0.74
C GLU A 384 40.97 11.26 -0.64
N GLU A 385 40.69 10.43 0.36
CA GLU A 385 41.34 9.13 0.54
C GLU A 385 40.82 8.06 -0.43
N VAL A 386 39.56 8.18 -0.86
CA VAL A 386 38.88 7.21 -1.74
C VAL A 386 38.01 7.93 -2.77
N PRO A 387 38.61 8.48 -3.84
CA PRO A 387 37.91 9.25 -4.87
C PRO A 387 36.77 8.49 -5.55
N GLU A 388 36.85 7.15 -5.60
CA GLU A 388 35.86 6.27 -6.22
C GLU A 388 34.57 6.07 -5.40
N LEU A 389 34.49 6.51 -4.14
CA LEU A 389 33.33 6.24 -3.27
C LEU A 389 32.00 6.73 -3.82
N LEU A 390 31.99 7.89 -4.48
CA LEU A 390 30.77 8.41 -5.09
C LEU A 390 30.30 7.51 -6.24
N SER A 391 31.24 6.97 -7.03
CA SER A 391 30.95 6.03 -8.10
C SER A 391 30.49 4.67 -7.57
N VAL A 392 31.05 4.21 -6.45
CA VAL A 392 30.58 3.02 -5.71
C VAL A 392 29.16 3.22 -5.20
N TYR A 393 28.87 4.35 -4.55
CA TYR A 393 27.51 4.70 -4.10
C TYR A 393 26.51 4.75 -5.27
N GLN A 394 26.92 5.24 -6.43
CA GLN A 394 26.09 5.28 -7.62
C GLN A 394 25.95 3.93 -8.32
N GLY A 395 26.63 2.87 -7.85
CA GLY A 395 26.63 1.55 -8.47
C GLY A 395 27.35 1.49 -9.82
N LYS A 396 28.19 2.48 -10.13
CA LYS A 396 28.96 2.56 -11.39
C LYS A 396 30.23 1.71 -11.37
N VAL A 397 30.74 1.43 -10.18
CA VAL A 397 31.90 0.56 -9.95
C VAL A 397 31.40 -0.67 -9.20
N LYS A 398 31.57 -1.85 -9.80
CA LYS A 398 31.36 -3.11 -9.09
C LYS A 398 32.62 -3.41 -8.27
N LEU A 399 32.42 -3.82 -7.03
CA LEU A 399 33.51 -4.29 -6.18
C LEU A 399 33.96 -5.66 -6.71
N GLU A 400 35.04 -5.70 -7.48
CA GLU A 400 35.73 -6.93 -7.83
C GLU A 400 36.68 -7.29 -6.68
N GLY A 401 36.42 -8.41 -6.01
CA GLY A 401 37.38 -9.04 -5.09
C GLY A 401 37.53 -8.40 -3.69
N LEU A 402 36.41 -8.21 -2.97
CA LEU A 402 36.43 -8.05 -1.50
C LEU A 402 35.93 -9.31 -0.80
#